data_AF-A0A8S4NB77-F1
#
_entry.id   AF-A0A8S4NB77-F1
#
_cell.length_a   1.000
_cell.length_b   1.000
_cell.length_c   1.000
_cell.angle_alpha   90.00
_cell.angle_beta   90.00
_cell.angle_gamma   90.00
#
_symmetry.space_group_name_H-M   'P 1'
#
loop_
_entity.id
_entity.type
_entity.pdbx_description
1 polymer ?
#
loop_
_entity_poly.entity_id
_entity_poly.type
_entity_poly.pdbx_seq_one_letter_code
_entity_poly.pdbx_strand_id
1 'polypeptide(L)'
;SVLNYYINDLKTKGVQTKHMIIYCRKMEDTSKLWKWMTDSLAVLPGDPKLAKNRLVERYHSLTDDETAEQIYKHFNHQSGKIRCLISTIAFGMGISIPIDIVSHWGFTPTVLDYIQESGRCARIPNTQGTAIIYDVPVHGIPLDKDIRSNLVIPLWHNEMGHFNIFC
;
A
#
# COMPACT_ATOMS: atom_id res chain seq x y z
N SER A 1 -11.11 -11.35 0.33
CA SER A 1 -10.35 -10.51 1.27
C SER A 1 -10.09 -9.14 0.66
N VAL A 2 -9.75 -8.13 1.48
CA VAL A 2 -9.62 -6.73 1.01
C VAL A 2 -8.57 -6.59 -0.08
N LEU A 3 -7.41 -7.25 0.06
CA LEU A 3 -6.36 -7.19 -0.97
C LEU A 3 -6.75 -7.86 -2.29
N ASN A 4 -7.55 -8.94 -2.26
CA ASN A 4 -8.07 -9.56 -3.48
C ASN A 4 -9.03 -8.63 -4.23
N TYR A 5 -9.89 -7.90 -3.48
CA TYR A 5 -10.74 -6.87 -4.06
C TYR A 5 -9.90 -5.75 -4.69
N TYR A 6 -8.85 -5.31 -4.00
CA TYR A 6 -7.92 -4.31 -4.52
C TYR A 6 -7.19 -4.78 -5.79
N ILE A 7 -6.75 -6.05 -5.86
CA ILE A 7 -6.20 -6.63 -7.10
C ILE A 7 -7.21 -6.61 -8.23
N ASN A 8 -8.48 -6.91 -7.95
CA ASN A 8 -9.53 -6.84 -8.96
C ASN A 8 -9.74 -5.39 -9.45
N ASP A 9 -9.68 -4.41 -8.55
CA ASP A 9 -9.68 -2.99 -8.91
C ASP A 9 -8.48 -2.64 -9.80
N LEU A 10 -7.26 -3.09 -9.46
CA LEU A 10 -6.09 -2.89 -10.31
C LEU A 10 -6.28 -3.48 -11.70
N LYS A 11 -6.93 -4.64 -11.82
CA LYS A 11 -7.21 -5.27 -13.13
C LYS A 11 -8.22 -4.51 -13.96
N THR A 12 -9.26 -3.98 -13.32
CA THR A 12 -10.42 -3.38 -14.01
C THR A 12 -10.27 -1.89 -14.24
N LYS A 13 -9.66 -1.17 -13.28
CA LYS A 13 -9.52 0.29 -13.26
C LYS A 13 -8.10 0.75 -13.61
N GLY A 14 -7.09 -0.13 -13.50
CA GLY A 14 -5.70 0.19 -13.81
C GLY A 14 -5.22 1.41 -13.03
N VAL A 15 -4.77 2.44 -13.75
CA VAL A 15 -4.27 3.70 -13.18
C VAL A 15 -5.33 4.52 -12.44
N GLN A 16 -6.62 4.23 -12.58
CA GLN A 16 -7.69 4.89 -11.83
C GLN A 16 -7.93 4.26 -10.45
N THR A 17 -7.26 3.16 -10.14
CA THR A 17 -7.38 2.47 -8.84
C THR A 17 -6.89 3.37 -7.71
N LYS A 18 -7.53 3.31 -6.55
CA LYS A 18 -7.10 4.04 -5.34
C LYS A 18 -5.60 3.82 -5.02
N HIS A 19 -4.88 4.86 -4.61
CA HIS A 19 -3.49 4.75 -4.17
C HIS A 19 -3.42 4.01 -2.84
N MET A 20 -2.59 2.98 -2.80
CA MET A 20 -2.34 2.19 -1.61
C MET A 20 -0.85 2.20 -1.28
N ILE A 21 -0.54 2.29 0.01
CA ILE A 21 0.77 1.90 0.54
C ILE A 21 0.60 0.73 1.48
N ILE A 22 1.47 -0.27 1.36
CA ILE A 22 1.50 -1.44 2.23
C ILE A 22 2.82 -1.43 3.00
N TYR A 23 2.75 -1.16 4.30
CA TYR A 23 3.88 -1.21 5.21
C TYR A 23 4.14 -2.64 5.68
N CYS A 24 5.32 -3.17 5.37
CA CYS A 24 5.81 -4.44 5.88
C CYS A 24 6.91 -4.21 6.92
N ARG A 25 7.02 -5.11 7.90
CA ARG A 25 8.11 -5.05 8.91
C ARG A 25 9.41 -5.67 8.42
N LYS A 26 9.34 -6.69 7.56
CA LYS A 26 10.50 -7.37 6.97
C LYS A 26 10.58 -7.15 5.47
N MET A 27 11.79 -7.02 4.95
CA MET A 27 12.05 -6.95 3.50
C MET A 27 11.67 -8.24 2.76
N GLU A 28 11.70 -9.38 3.45
CA GLU A 28 11.24 -10.64 2.87
C GLU A 28 9.73 -10.59 2.56
N ASP A 29 8.95 -9.98 3.45
CA ASP A 29 7.49 -9.84 3.28
C ASP A 29 7.15 -8.89 2.13
N THR A 30 7.92 -7.81 1.95
CA THR A 30 7.72 -6.92 0.78
C THR A 30 7.90 -7.69 -0.52
N SER A 31 8.90 -8.57 -0.58
CA SER A 31 9.22 -9.35 -1.77
C SER A 31 8.19 -10.45 -2.03
N LYS A 32 7.74 -11.16 -0.98
CA LYS A 32 6.67 -12.16 -1.06
C LYS A 32 5.37 -11.54 -1.55
N LEU A 33 4.98 -10.42 -0.93
CA LEU A 33 3.73 -9.74 -1.25
C LEU A 33 3.76 -9.16 -2.67
N TRP A 34 4.86 -8.52 -3.05
CA TRP A 34 5.06 -8.00 -4.40
C TRP A 34 4.98 -9.11 -5.46
N LYS A 35 5.67 -10.23 -5.24
CA LYS A 35 5.61 -11.39 -6.13
C LYS A 35 4.18 -11.90 -6.27
N TRP A 36 3.47 -12.07 -5.16
CA TRP A 36 2.08 -12.54 -5.19
C TRP A 36 1.14 -11.57 -5.92
N MET A 37 1.24 -10.26 -5.68
CA MET A 37 0.43 -9.27 -6.36
C MET A 37 0.73 -9.22 -7.86
N THR A 38 2.01 -9.22 -8.24
CA THR A 38 2.41 -9.18 -9.67
C THR A 38 2.03 -10.45 -10.42
N ASP A 39 2.23 -11.63 -9.82
CA ASP A 39 1.78 -12.90 -10.41
C ASP A 39 0.25 -12.94 -10.53
N SER A 40 -0.48 -12.36 -9.57
CA SER A 40 -1.94 -12.21 -9.65
C SER A 40 -2.39 -11.26 -10.76
N LEU A 41 -1.55 -10.30 -11.17
CA LEU A 41 -1.80 -9.32 -12.23
C LEU A 41 -1.35 -9.80 -13.62
N ALA A 42 -0.63 -10.93 -13.72
CA ALA A 42 -0.08 -11.46 -14.99
C ALA A 42 -1.13 -11.83 -16.05
N VAL A 43 -2.42 -11.75 -15.70
CA VAL A 43 -3.56 -11.93 -16.62
C VAL A 43 -3.80 -10.66 -17.47
N LEU A 44 -3.23 -9.51 -17.10
CA LEU A 44 -3.37 -8.27 -17.87
C LEU A 44 -2.54 -8.30 -19.17
N PRO A 45 -2.99 -7.62 -20.25
CA PRO A 45 -2.21 -7.52 -21.48
C PRO A 45 -0.89 -6.77 -21.23
N GLY A 46 0.22 -7.45 -21.55
CA GLY A 46 1.58 -6.99 -21.28
C GLY A 46 2.13 -7.56 -19.96
N ASP A 47 3.44 -7.81 -19.91
CA ASP A 47 4.06 -8.36 -18.71
C ASP A 47 4.02 -7.32 -17.57
N PRO A 48 3.31 -7.58 -16.45
CA PRO A 48 3.26 -6.65 -15.33
C PRO A 48 4.61 -6.51 -14.61
N LYS A 49 5.59 -7.38 -14.89
CA LYS A 49 6.96 -7.27 -14.38
C LYS A 49 7.80 -6.28 -15.19
N LEU A 50 7.39 -5.92 -16.40
CA LEU A 50 8.04 -4.85 -17.17
C LEU A 50 7.76 -3.50 -16.52
N ALA A 51 8.83 -2.74 -16.26
CA ALA A 51 8.76 -1.43 -15.59
C ALA A 51 7.67 -0.50 -16.16
N LYS A 52 7.46 -0.50 -17.48
CA LYS A 52 6.45 0.34 -18.16
C LYS A 52 4.99 0.02 -17.80
N ASN A 53 4.71 -1.16 -17.27
CA ASN A 53 3.38 -1.71 -16.99
C ASN A 53 3.12 -1.91 -15.48
N ARG A 54 4.06 -1.54 -14.61
CA ARG A 54 3.95 -1.80 -13.16
C ARG A 54 2.91 -0.89 -12.51
N LEU A 55 1.80 -1.49 -12.06
CA LEU A 55 0.84 -0.86 -11.17
C LEU A 55 1.22 -1.06 -9.68
N VAL A 56 2.05 -2.05 -9.39
CA VAL A 56 2.50 -2.43 -8.06
C VAL A 56 4.02 -2.45 -8.05
N GLU A 57 4.63 -1.81 -7.06
CA GLU A 57 6.08 -1.80 -6.90
C GLU A 57 6.48 -2.00 -5.44
N ARG A 58 7.72 -2.47 -5.22
CA ARG A 58 8.30 -2.60 -3.89
C ARG A 58 9.42 -1.58 -3.67
N TYR A 59 9.49 -1.03 -2.46
CA TYR A 59 10.55 -0.11 -2.04
C TYR A 59 11.14 -0.52 -0.69
N HIS A 60 12.46 -0.63 -0.60
CA HIS A 60 13.17 -0.91 0.66
C HIS A 60 14.57 -0.28 0.62
N SER A 61 15.34 -0.40 1.71
CA SER A 61 16.68 0.19 1.87
C SER A 61 17.75 -0.29 0.89
N LEU A 62 17.45 -1.30 0.07
CA LEU A 62 18.36 -1.86 -0.95
C LEU A 62 17.81 -1.63 -2.37
N THR A 63 16.78 -0.80 -2.52
CA THR A 63 16.31 -0.35 -3.83
C THR A 63 17.35 0.59 -4.41
N ASP A 64 17.81 0.33 -5.63
CA ASP A 64 18.77 1.18 -6.34
C ASP A 64 18.19 2.56 -6.66
N ASP A 65 19.07 3.54 -6.81
CA ASP A 65 18.69 4.95 -6.98
C ASP A 65 17.82 5.19 -8.22
N GLU A 66 18.11 4.50 -9.33
CA GLU A 66 17.32 4.60 -10.56
C GLU A 66 15.88 4.11 -10.33
N THR A 67 15.72 2.94 -9.71
CA THR A 67 14.40 2.39 -9.36
C THR A 67 13.68 3.27 -8.35
N ALA A 68 14.39 3.81 -7.35
CA ALA A 68 13.84 4.72 -6.36
C ALA A 68 13.30 6.01 -7.02
N GLU A 69 14.03 6.57 -7.98
CA GLU A 69 13.61 7.74 -8.74
C GLU A 69 12.37 7.45 -9.59
N GLN A 70 12.32 6.30 -10.28
CA GLN A 70 11.14 5.88 -11.05
C GLN A 70 9.91 5.67 -10.15
N ILE A 71 10.11 5.05 -8.98
CA ILE A 71 9.04 4.89 -7.98
C ILE A 71 8.55 6.26 -7.54
N TYR A 72 9.44 7.18 -7.19
CA TYR A 72 9.07 8.52 -6.77
C TYR A 72 8.28 9.25 -7.86
N LYS A 73 8.76 9.21 -9.11
CA LYS A 73 8.09 9.83 -10.26
C LYS A 73 6.70 9.25 -10.54
N HIS A 74 6.51 7.95 -10.40
CA HIS A 74 5.27 7.26 -10.77
C HIS A 74 4.32 6.97 -9.61
N PHE A 75 4.77 7.06 -8.37
CA PHE A 75 3.93 6.91 -7.19
C PHE A 75 3.61 8.27 -6.57
N ASN A 76 4.53 9.23 -6.54
CA ASN A 76 4.30 10.55 -5.93
C ASN A 76 3.53 11.53 -6.84
N HIS A 77 2.75 11.02 -7.79
CA HIS A 77 1.85 11.81 -8.63
C HIS A 77 0.52 11.07 -8.83
N GLN A 78 -0.59 11.80 -8.78
CA GLN A 78 -1.92 11.17 -8.88
C GLN A 78 -2.20 10.56 -10.27
N SER A 79 -1.60 11.12 -11.31
CA SER A 79 -1.57 10.58 -12.68
C SER A 79 -0.49 9.50 -12.89
N GLY A 80 0.27 9.21 -11.84
CA GLY A 80 1.30 8.19 -11.81
C GLY A 80 0.73 6.78 -12.00
N LYS A 81 1.56 5.92 -12.58
CA LYS A 81 1.18 4.55 -12.95
C LYS A 81 1.15 3.62 -11.74
N ILE A 82 2.06 3.81 -10.80
CA ILE A 82 2.16 2.93 -9.62
C ILE A 82 1.02 3.31 -8.69
N ARG A 83 0.10 2.37 -8.47
CA ARG A 83 -1.06 2.55 -7.60
C ARG A 83 -0.84 1.93 -6.24
N CYS A 84 0.02 0.93 -6.14
CA CYS A 84 0.34 0.26 -4.89
C CYS A 84 1.84 0.23 -4.66
N LEU A 85 2.27 0.76 -3.52
CA LEU A 85 3.65 0.64 -3.09
C LEU A 85 3.77 -0.25 -1.87
N ILE A 86 4.59 -1.28 -1.96
CA ILE A 86 4.87 -2.20 -0.86
C ILE A 86 6.22 -1.82 -0.28
N SER A 87 6.24 -1.35 0.97
CA SER A 87 7.46 -0.80 1.52
C SER A 87 7.72 -1.19 2.96
N THR A 88 9.00 -1.23 3.31
CA THR A 88 9.39 -1.14 4.72
C THR A 88 9.18 0.28 5.25
N ILE A 89 9.04 0.44 6.56
CA ILE A 89 8.78 1.70 7.29
C ILE A 89 9.65 2.89 6.80
N ALA A 90 10.84 2.62 6.28
CA ALA A 90 11.79 3.60 5.76
C ALA A 90 11.30 4.49 4.59
N PHE A 91 10.18 4.21 3.92
CA PHE A 91 9.67 5.07 2.81
C PHE A 91 8.88 6.30 3.32
N GLY A 92 9.44 7.00 4.31
CA GLY A 92 8.73 7.98 5.12
C GLY A 92 8.95 9.45 4.75
N MET A 93 10.04 9.82 4.07
CA MET A 93 10.55 11.20 4.08
C MET A 93 10.21 12.08 2.86
N GLY A 94 9.27 11.71 1.99
CA GLY A 94 8.98 12.54 0.80
C GLY A 94 7.66 12.34 0.07
N ILE A 95 6.77 11.46 0.55
CA ILE A 95 5.45 11.27 -0.10
C ILE A 95 4.53 12.42 0.30
N SER A 96 4.25 13.30 -0.65
CA SER A 96 3.35 14.45 -0.50
C SER A 96 2.01 14.25 -1.23
N ILE A 97 1.76 13.05 -1.78
CA ILE A 97 0.47 12.77 -2.40
C ILE A 97 -0.58 12.26 -1.41
N PRO A 98 -1.87 12.49 -1.73
CA PRO A 98 -2.97 11.86 -1.02
C PRO A 98 -2.93 10.35 -1.24
N ILE A 99 -2.77 9.60 -0.14
CA ILE A 99 -2.92 8.15 -0.14
C ILE A 99 -4.38 7.84 0.22
N ASP A 100 -5.02 6.93 -0.51
CA ASP A 100 -6.39 6.53 -0.22
C ASP A 100 -6.43 5.41 0.84
N ILE A 101 -5.45 4.50 0.77
CA ILE A 101 -5.41 3.30 1.61
C ILE A 101 -4.02 3.09 2.20
N VAL A 102 -3.93 2.99 3.51
CA VAL A 102 -2.71 2.55 4.21
C VAL A 102 -2.96 1.15 4.75
N SER A 103 -2.07 0.23 4.46
CA SER A 103 -2.16 -1.15 4.91
C SER A 103 -0.92 -1.52 5.71
N HIS A 104 -1.09 -2.21 6.83
CA HIS A 104 0.00 -2.74 7.64
C HIS A 104 0.01 -4.25 7.52
N TRP A 105 1.11 -4.78 6.98
CA TRP A 105 1.39 -6.20 6.94
C TRP A 105 2.02 -6.61 8.28
N GLY A 106 1.16 -6.87 9.25
CA GLY A 106 1.51 -7.06 10.66
C GLY A 106 1.40 -5.80 11.51
N PHE A 107 1.43 -5.99 12.83
CA PHE A 107 1.28 -4.92 13.81
C PHE A 107 2.42 -3.90 13.75
N THR A 108 2.09 -2.65 14.12
CA THR A 108 3.07 -1.59 14.35
C THR A 108 3.76 -1.80 15.71
N PRO A 109 5.04 -1.44 15.86
CA PRO A 109 5.72 -1.54 17.16
C PRO A 109 5.06 -0.68 18.23
N THR A 110 4.56 0.49 17.84
CA THR A 110 3.86 1.41 18.74
C THR A 110 2.56 1.93 18.11
N VAL A 111 1.67 2.44 18.96
CA VAL A 111 0.47 3.17 18.53
C VAL A 111 0.83 4.46 17.79
N LEU A 112 1.93 5.11 18.19
CA LEU A 112 2.40 6.33 17.53
C LEU A 112 2.82 6.04 16.09
N ASP A 113 3.56 4.94 15.85
CA ASP A 113 3.93 4.51 14.50
C ASP A 113 2.68 4.25 13.67
N TYR A 114 1.67 3.58 14.24
CA TYR A 114 0.39 3.36 13.56
C TYR A 114 -0.29 4.67 13.15
N ILE A 115 -0.36 5.64 14.06
CA ILE A 115 -0.99 6.94 13.80
C ILE A 115 -0.22 7.70 12.71
N GLN A 116 1.12 7.71 12.77
CA GLN A 116 1.95 8.39 11.78
C GLN A 116 1.88 7.73 10.39
N GLU A 117 1.91 6.39 10.34
CA GLU A 117 1.79 5.61 9.11
C GLU A 117 0.37 5.77 8.51
N SER A 118 -0.68 5.61 9.32
CA SER A 118 -2.09 5.69 8.90
C SER A 118 -2.52 7.12 8.55
N GLY A 119 -2.00 8.14 9.24
CA GLY A 119 -2.25 9.55 8.95
C GLY A 119 -1.74 10.03 7.58
N ARG A 120 -1.13 9.13 6.80
CA ARG A 120 -0.81 9.38 5.38
C ARG A 120 -2.04 9.33 4.48
N CYS A 121 -3.09 8.61 4.88
CA CYS A 121 -4.37 8.70 4.19
C CYS A 121 -5.25 9.83 4.73
N ALA A 122 -6.27 10.22 3.96
CA ALA A 122 -7.21 11.29 4.32
C ALA A 122 -6.56 12.64 4.66
N ARG A 123 -5.41 12.99 4.06
CA ARG A 123 -4.71 14.26 4.32
C ARG A 123 -5.46 15.50 3.82
N ILE A 124 -6.44 15.33 2.93
CA ILE A 124 -7.22 16.44 2.37
C ILE A 124 -8.55 16.52 3.12
N PRO A 125 -9.02 17.73 3.49
CA PRO A 125 -10.36 17.91 4.05
C PRO A 125 -11.44 17.25 3.20
N ASN A 126 -12.44 16.65 3.86
CA ASN A 126 -13.58 16.00 3.21
C ASN A 126 -13.18 14.79 2.34
N THR A 127 -12.03 14.17 2.62
CA THR A 127 -11.64 12.89 2.03
C THR A 127 -11.72 11.75 3.04
N GLN A 128 -12.10 10.58 2.53
CA GLN A 128 -12.11 9.34 3.29
C GLN A 128 -10.88 8.50 2.94
N GLY A 129 -10.13 8.14 3.98
CA GLY A 129 -9.04 7.20 3.93
C GLY A 129 -9.43 5.86 4.54
N THR A 130 -8.64 4.83 4.31
CA THR A 130 -8.82 3.53 4.95
C THR A 130 -7.48 3.03 5.46
N ALA A 131 -7.40 2.74 6.75
CA ALA A 131 -6.30 1.97 7.31
C ALA A 131 -6.70 0.50 7.45
N ILE A 132 -5.78 -0.41 7.15
CA ILE A 132 -5.98 -1.85 7.29
C ILE A 132 -4.80 -2.40 8.07
N ILE A 133 -5.05 -3.33 8.99
CA ILE A 133 -4.01 -4.12 9.64
C ILE A 133 -4.29 -5.58 9.33
N TYR A 134 -3.33 -6.26 8.73
CA TYR A 134 -3.36 -7.71 8.53
C TYR A 134 -2.74 -8.40 9.73
N ASP A 135 -3.46 -9.38 10.28
CA ASP A 135 -2.90 -10.28 11.26
C ASP A 135 -2.01 -11.29 10.53
N VAL A 136 -0.71 -11.10 10.67
CA VAL A 136 0.29 -11.96 10.02
C VAL A 136 0.83 -12.92 11.08
N PRO A 137 0.54 -14.22 10.98
CA PRO A 137 1.03 -15.19 11.91
C PRO A 137 2.54 -15.35 11.79
N VAL A 138 3.16 -15.64 12.94
CA VAL A 138 4.60 -15.85 13.01
C VAL A 138 4.93 -17.21 12.40
N HIS A 139 5.39 -17.21 11.14
CA HIS A 139 5.92 -18.33 10.36
C HIS A 139 4.93 -19.44 9.92
N GLY A 140 5.03 -19.84 8.65
CA GLY A 140 4.50 -21.10 8.12
C GLY A 140 3.06 -21.08 7.58
N ILE A 141 2.32 -19.98 7.71
CA ILE A 141 0.98 -19.87 7.13
C ILE A 141 1.07 -19.31 5.70
N PRO A 142 0.36 -19.90 4.73
CA PRO A 142 0.37 -19.39 3.37
C PRO A 142 -0.36 -18.05 3.28
N LEU A 143 0.21 -17.16 2.46
CA LEU A 143 -0.20 -15.76 2.29
C LEU A 143 -1.71 -15.58 2.08
N ASP A 144 -2.36 -16.52 1.38
CA ASP A 144 -3.79 -16.46 1.07
C ASP A 144 -4.72 -16.56 2.29
N LYS A 145 -4.24 -17.17 3.38
CA LYS A 145 -4.96 -17.25 4.66
C LYS A 145 -4.81 -15.96 5.46
N ASP A 146 -3.62 -15.40 5.49
CA ASP A 146 -3.31 -14.16 6.23
C ASP A 146 -4.14 -12.99 5.71
N ILE A 147 -4.31 -12.89 4.38
CA ILE A 147 -5.11 -11.82 3.78
C ILE A 147 -6.59 -11.91 4.25
N ARG A 148 -7.07 -13.06 4.73
CA ARG A 148 -8.45 -13.21 5.23
C ARG A 148 -8.62 -12.66 6.64
N SER A 149 -7.54 -12.57 7.43
CA SER A 149 -7.55 -12.02 8.79
C SER A 149 -7.06 -10.57 8.76
N ASN A 150 -7.97 -9.62 8.84
CA ASN A 150 -7.62 -8.21 8.89
C ASN A 150 -8.64 -7.40 9.70
N LEU A 151 -8.17 -6.28 10.24
CA LEU A 151 -8.97 -5.22 10.82
C LEU A 151 -8.96 -4.04 9.86
N VAL A 152 -10.15 -3.57 9.47
CA VAL A 152 -10.34 -2.41 8.59
C VAL A 152 -10.85 -1.24 9.40
N ILE A 153 -10.17 -0.11 9.30
CA ILE A 153 -10.44 1.10 10.07
C ILE A 153 -10.67 2.26 9.08
N PRO A 154 -11.92 2.72 8.91
CA PRO A 154 -12.21 3.91 8.12
C PRO A 154 -11.72 5.18 8.83
N LEU A 155 -11.08 6.06 8.06
CA LEU A 155 -10.47 7.29 8.55
C LEU A 155 -11.06 8.49 7.82
N TRP A 156 -11.43 9.53 8.56
CA TRP A 156 -12.04 10.75 8.02
C TRP A 156 -11.35 11.99 8.54
N HIS A 157 -11.10 12.94 7.65
CA HIS A 157 -10.57 14.25 7.99
C HIS A 157 -11.65 15.32 7.77
N ASN A 158 -12.02 15.99 8.86
CA ASN A 158 -13.01 17.06 8.85
C ASN A 158 -12.35 18.44 8.67
N GLU A 159 -13.14 19.45 8.34
CA GLU A 159 -12.67 20.83 8.15
C GLU A 159 -12.05 21.46 9.42
N MET A 160 -12.29 20.86 10.60
CA MET A 160 -11.68 21.28 11.86
C MET A 160 -10.27 20.69 12.08
N GLY A 161 -9.72 19.96 11.12
CA GLY A 161 -8.36 19.41 11.18
C GLY A 161 -8.21 18.19 12.09
N HIS A 162 -9.31 17.62 12.61
CA HIS A 162 -9.27 16.44 13.45
C HIS A 162 -9.36 15.16 12.62
N PHE A 163 -8.45 14.22 12.90
CA PHE A 163 -8.47 12.88 12.34
C PHE A 163 -9.38 11.98 13.18
N ASN A 164 -10.53 11.57 12.63
CA ASN A 164 -11.46 10.70 13.34
C ASN A 164 -11.27 9.25 12.89
N ILE A 165 -11.01 8.39 13.87
CA ILE A 165 -11.01 6.94 13.71
C ILE A 165 -12.43 6.45 14.02
N PHE A 166 -13.12 5.92 13.02
CA PHE A 166 -14.40 5.25 13.24
C PHE A 166 -14.13 3.75 13.40
N CYS A 167 -14.40 3.20 14.58
CA CYS A 167 -14.31 1.77 14.87
C CYS A 167 -15.68 1.09 14.71
#